data_AF-A0A7R9TE60-F1
#
_entry.id   AF-A0A7R9TE60-F1
#
_cell.length_a   1.000
_cell.length_b   1.000
_cell.length_c   1.000
_cell.angle_alpha   90.00
_cell.angle_beta   90.00
_cell.angle_gamma   90.00
#
_symmetry.space_group_name_H-M   'P 1'
#
loop_
_entity.id
_entity.type
_entity.pdbx_description
1 polymer ?
#
loop_
_entity_poly.entity_id
_entity_poly.type
_entity_poly.pdbx_seq_one_letter_code
_entity_poly.pdbx_strand_id
1 'polypeptide(L)'
;AAVRATLAATTGAAAAAAVAQADKKRVSAAPKALWNGMMNRDPATITKADVDAIGARFGMNDMAKQCPEAVTELYDAYLMSIIPMGDEPVQGWEPEALTNFRRRLGLEDHDAANAHIEVGRRLFRKRIELGDKDADLESRREFQKLVFISTRTFGEKQAKFLLPWNRIFRVSDAQVTLALKESASKLLKTRLEGSNAIATLDATALADAKAYQGEINLSDEDTAEVVGPMCQRHVVDLIEKASELASARTVNSDYSAANALLREVLAYNVSLAASAGQISGLAPAVLAGTPWEDKSSELNVLFKNFLTQGTEAGELSAELKDEAGKLKALFGMGNKEAEDIVIEVTTTVYREQLRDAVKSGSLDAAESPASVLQQICEKLQFPPEIAAGVNKENYRTKLESVMEKKSLTEDDVTALARVRKLLCVPKDVVDECTKEICGAVYKSAVQGALSVGTEAFTPQLRDRCKAAKQAVRLTDAMALEILTVEAKKAFMNFIKEARVKKNKIEQSKEIRKMVYFNATVVTPMVKDVTQAAAQDAAKELAELMKEAQAAAKEEEKKEKEKTKAEAKAAAEAAGEEWVEE
;
A
#
# COMPACT_ATOMS: atom_id res chain seq x y z
N ALA A 1 -87.73 50.56 45.21
CA ALA A 1 -86.99 50.01 44.06
C ALA A 1 -85.49 49.78 44.35
N ALA A 2 -84.81 50.63 45.13
CA ALA A 2 -83.35 50.52 45.35
C ALA A 2 -82.86 49.29 46.17
N VAL A 3 -83.67 48.75 47.10
CA VAL A 3 -83.25 47.61 47.96
C VAL A 3 -83.27 46.25 47.25
N ARG A 4 -84.07 46.10 46.18
CA ARG A 4 -84.09 44.86 45.38
C ARG A 4 -82.93 44.78 44.37
N ALA A 5 -82.38 45.92 43.94
CA ALA A 5 -81.24 45.97 43.02
C ALA A 5 -79.91 45.64 43.73
N THR A 6 -79.74 46.10 44.98
CA THR A 6 -78.54 45.78 45.79
C THR A 6 -78.51 44.32 46.26
N LEU A 7 -79.66 43.73 46.62
CA LEU A 7 -79.72 42.30 46.99
C LEU A 7 -79.44 41.37 45.80
N ALA A 8 -79.93 41.68 44.60
CA ALA A 8 -79.64 40.89 43.39
C ALA A 8 -78.16 40.99 42.97
N ALA A 9 -77.55 42.17 43.14
CA ALA A 9 -76.13 42.39 42.86
C ALA A 9 -75.20 41.68 43.87
N THR A 10 -75.55 41.66 45.16
CA THR A 10 -74.76 40.96 46.19
C THR A 10 -74.94 39.44 46.13
N THR A 11 -76.14 38.93 45.84
CA THR A 11 -76.34 37.49 45.60
C THR A 11 -75.71 37.04 44.29
N GLY A 12 -75.71 37.89 43.25
CA GLY A 12 -75.03 37.62 41.98
C GLY A 12 -73.50 37.59 42.14
N ALA A 13 -72.93 38.50 42.93
CA ALA A 13 -71.50 38.52 43.24
C ALA A 13 -71.09 37.36 44.17
N ALA A 14 -71.91 37.01 45.16
CA ALA A 14 -71.65 35.86 46.03
C ALA A 14 -71.80 34.52 45.31
N ALA A 15 -72.78 34.39 44.42
CA ALA A 15 -72.93 33.21 43.55
C ALA A 15 -71.79 33.13 42.54
N ALA A 16 -71.38 34.24 41.92
CA ALA A 16 -70.23 34.26 41.03
C ALA A 16 -68.91 33.94 41.76
N ALA A 17 -68.74 34.43 42.99
CA ALA A 17 -67.57 34.10 43.81
C ALA A 17 -67.58 32.64 44.28
N ALA A 18 -68.74 32.08 44.63
CA ALA A 18 -68.89 30.67 45.00
C ALA A 18 -68.67 29.74 43.80
N VAL A 19 -69.18 30.10 42.62
CA VAL A 19 -68.91 29.40 41.35
C VAL A 19 -67.44 29.51 40.98
N ALA A 20 -66.82 30.68 41.08
CA ALA A 20 -65.40 30.86 40.84
C ALA A 20 -64.51 30.08 41.83
N GLN A 21 -64.93 29.96 43.09
CA GLN A 21 -64.20 29.20 44.12
C GLN A 21 -64.41 27.69 43.97
N ALA A 22 -65.59 27.25 43.53
CA ALA A 22 -65.88 25.87 43.16
C ALA A 22 -65.12 25.47 41.88
N ASP A 23 -65.10 26.32 40.86
CA ASP A 23 -64.29 26.15 39.65
C ASP A 23 -62.80 26.10 39.98
N LYS A 24 -62.30 26.96 40.88
CA LYS A 24 -60.92 26.92 41.35
C LYS A 24 -60.57 25.61 42.07
N LYS A 25 -61.50 25.04 42.84
CA LYS A 25 -61.33 23.72 43.49
C LYS A 25 -61.40 22.56 42.49
N ARG A 26 -62.28 22.68 41.49
CA ARG A 26 -62.48 21.72 40.40
C ARG A 26 -61.24 21.60 39.51
N VAL A 27 -60.71 22.76 39.10
CA VAL A 27 -59.48 22.91 38.30
C VAL A 27 -58.22 22.52 39.06
N SER A 28 -58.21 22.53 40.40
CA SER A 28 -57.06 22.06 41.21
C SER A 28 -57.13 20.59 41.65
N ALA A 29 -58.31 19.98 41.69
CA ALA A 29 -58.49 18.57 42.04
C ALA A 29 -58.41 17.63 40.82
N ALA A 30 -58.91 18.07 39.66
CA ALA A 30 -58.88 17.28 38.44
C ALA A 30 -57.46 16.92 37.95
N PRO A 31 -56.45 17.81 38.01
CA PRO A 31 -55.06 17.47 37.64
C PRO A 31 -54.47 16.35 38.50
N LYS A 32 -54.74 16.37 39.82
CA LYS A 32 -54.27 15.33 40.74
C LYS A 32 -54.95 13.99 40.48
N ALA A 33 -56.24 14.00 40.20
CA ALA A 33 -56.99 12.80 39.84
C ALA A 33 -56.54 12.22 38.49
N LEU A 34 -56.21 13.09 37.54
CA LEU A 34 -55.66 12.73 36.25
C LEU A 34 -54.29 12.07 36.40
N TRP A 35 -53.36 12.72 37.10
CA TRP A 35 -52.01 12.22 37.32
C TRP A 35 -52.01 10.90 38.11
N ASN A 36 -52.80 10.79 39.18
CA ASN A 36 -52.93 9.56 39.95
C ASN A 36 -53.62 8.43 39.18
N GLY A 37 -54.57 8.74 38.30
CA GLY A 37 -55.27 7.74 37.46
C GLY A 37 -54.42 7.20 36.31
N MET A 38 -53.33 7.91 35.98
CA MET A 38 -52.44 7.62 34.86
C MET A 38 -51.06 7.17 35.33
N MET A 39 -50.72 7.39 36.59
CA MET A 39 -49.56 6.81 37.28
C MET A 39 -49.51 5.29 37.06
N ASN A 40 -48.34 4.79 36.63
CA ASN A 40 -48.04 3.38 36.34
C ASN A 40 -48.80 2.75 35.16
N ARG A 41 -49.56 3.52 34.36
CA ARG A 41 -50.09 3.04 33.08
C ARG A 41 -49.08 3.33 31.98
N ASP A 42 -49.03 2.44 30.99
CA ASP A 42 -48.27 2.69 29.77
C ASP A 42 -48.86 3.92 29.06
N PRO A 43 -48.06 4.99 28.82
CA PRO A 43 -48.47 6.17 28.07
C PRO A 43 -49.08 5.84 26.70
N ALA A 44 -48.65 4.75 26.06
CA ALA A 44 -49.20 4.29 24.80
C ALA A 44 -50.61 3.67 24.90
N THR A 45 -51.18 3.54 26.10
CA THR A 45 -52.56 3.03 26.32
C THR A 45 -53.57 4.11 26.68
N ILE A 46 -53.11 5.35 26.86
CA ILE A 46 -53.91 6.48 27.29
C ILE A 46 -54.62 7.11 26.09
N THR A 47 -55.93 7.30 26.20
CA THR A 47 -56.77 7.90 25.15
C THR A 47 -57.45 9.19 25.61
N LYS A 48 -57.93 9.99 24.64
CA LYS A 48 -58.73 11.20 24.92
C LYS A 48 -59.94 10.88 25.80
N ALA A 49 -60.58 9.73 25.56
CA ALA A 49 -61.73 9.29 26.32
C ALA A 49 -61.38 9.02 27.79
N ASP A 50 -60.18 8.49 28.09
CA ASP A 50 -59.73 8.29 29.47
C ASP A 50 -59.53 9.63 30.19
N VAL A 51 -58.91 10.59 29.50
CA VAL A 51 -58.65 11.95 30.02
C VAL A 51 -59.96 12.71 30.23
N ASP A 52 -60.88 12.66 29.26
CA ASP A 52 -62.20 13.30 29.36
C ASP A 52 -63.12 12.59 30.35
N ALA A 53 -63.02 11.27 30.55
CA ALA A 53 -63.77 10.55 31.58
C ALA A 53 -63.37 10.98 33.00
N ILE A 54 -62.08 11.29 33.21
CA ILE A 54 -61.60 11.87 34.47
C ILE A 54 -62.10 13.31 34.59
N GLY A 55 -62.03 14.11 33.53
CA GLY A 55 -62.57 15.47 33.47
C GLY A 55 -64.07 15.54 33.78
N ALA A 56 -64.85 14.57 33.27
CA ALA A 56 -66.30 14.48 33.48
C ALA A 56 -66.68 14.28 34.95
N ARG A 57 -65.84 13.61 35.76
CA ARG A 57 -66.02 13.49 37.23
C ARG A 57 -65.97 14.85 37.94
N PHE A 58 -65.36 15.83 37.30
CA PHE A 58 -65.26 17.21 37.75
C PHE A 58 -66.08 18.16 36.86
N GLY A 59 -67.02 17.65 36.05
CA GLY A 59 -67.91 18.47 35.20
C GLY A 59 -67.23 19.14 34.00
N MET A 60 -66.08 18.65 33.56
CA MET A 60 -65.37 19.15 32.37
C MET A 60 -65.78 18.34 31.14
N ASN A 61 -66.09 19.04 30.04
CA ASN A 61 -66.50 18.40 28.78
C ASN A 61 -65.32 18.12 27.84
N ASP A 62 -64.24 18.88 27.98
CA ASP A 62 -62.98 18.68 27.27
C ASP A 62 -61.86 19.10 28.22
N MET A 63 -61.15 18.12 28.79
CA MET A 63 -60.17 18.39 29.83
C MET A 63 -58.90 19.03 29.27
N ALA A 64 -58.56 18.78 28.00
CA ALA A 64 -57.43 19.43 27.33
C ALA A 64 -57.66 20.94 27.16
N LYS A 65 -58.90 21.37 26.91
CA LYS A 65 -59.24 22.81 26.80
C LYS A 65 -59.49 23.49 28.14
N GLN A 66 -60.09 22.77 29.10
CA GLN A 66 -60.47 23.36 30.39
C GLN A 66 -59.35 23.27 31.45
N CYS A 67 -58.39 22.36 31.30
CA CYS A 67 -57.23 22.17 32.16
C CYS A 67 -55.96 21.84 31.34
N PRO A 68 -55.52 22.75 30.44
CA PRO A 68 -54.39 22.48 29.55
C PRO A 68 -53.09 22.19 30.32
N GLU A 69 -52.85 22.86 31.46
CA GLU A 69 -51.66 22.66 32.30
C GLU A 69 -51.51 21.20 32.74
N ALA A 70 -52.60 20.57 33.19
CA ALA A 70 -52.58 19.19 33.67
C ALA A 70 -52.33 18.15 32.57
N VAL A 71 -52.90 18.39 31.39
CA VAL A 71 -52.68 17.52 30.22
C VAL A 71 -51.28 17.73 29.65
N THR A 72 -50.75 18.95 29.73
CA THR A 72 -49.38 19.31 29.36
C THR A 72 -48.36 18.66 30.29
N GLU A 73 -48.61 18.60 31.60
CA GLU A 73 -47.75 17.90 32.58
C GLU A 73 -47.64 16.39 32.30
N LEU A 74 -48.69 15.75 31.80
CA LEU A 74 -48.63 14.35 31.37
C LEU A 74 -47.80 14.16 30.10
N TYR A 75 -48.00 15.05 29.13
CA TYR A 75 -47.22 15.06 27.89
C TYR A 75 -45.74 15.27 28.19
N ASP A 76 -45.44 16.21 29.08
CA ASP A 76 -44.11 16.50 29.59
C ASP A 76 -43.45 15.29 30.30
N ALA A 77 -44.18 14.60 31.18
CA ALA A 77 -43.66 13.40 31.84
C ALA A 77 -43.33 12.29 30.84
N TYR A 78 -44.17 12.10 29.82
CA TYR A 78 -43.90 11.15 28.74
C TYR A 78 -42.70 11.56 27.88
N LEU A 79 -42.61 12.85 27.53
CA LEU A 79 -41.47 13.41 26.80
C LEU A 79 -40.15 13.17 27.54
N MET A 80 -40.09 13.40 28.84
CA MET A 80 -38.91 13.09 29.65
C MET A 80 -38.54 11.61 29.64
N SER A 81 -39.53 10.70 29.61
CA SER A 81 -39.27 9.26 29.57
C SER A 81 -38.76 8.75 28.23
N ILE A 82 -39.03 9.47 27.14
CA ILE A 82 -38.64 9.08 25.79
C ILE A 82 -37.25 9.56 25.42
N ILE A 83 -36.80 10.70 25.98
CA ILE A 83 -35.48 11.24 25.67
C ILE A 83 -34.41 10.27 26.20
N PRO A 84 -33.58 9.68 25.33
CA PRO A 84 -32.57 8.72 25.77
C PRO A 84 -31.57 9.38 26.73
N MET A 85 -31.30 8.74 27.85
CA MET A 85 -30.38 9.26 28.87
C MET A 85 -28.93 8.98 28.48
N GLY A 86 -27.98 9.77 28.98
CA GLY A 86 -26.55 9.48 28.79
C GLY A 86 -26.11 9.39 27.34
N ASP A 87 -25.46 8.27 27.01
CA ASP A 87 -24.87 7.99 25.70
C ASP A 87 -25.79 7.22 24.76
N GLU A 88 -26.99 6.84 25.21
CA GLU A 88 -27.94 6.11 24.37
C GLU A 88 -28.38 6.98 23.17
N PRO A 89 -28.28 6.48 21.92
CA PRO A 89 -28.68 7.25 20.75
C PRO A 89 -30.21 7.31 20.64
N VAL A 90 -30.69 8.34 19.94
CA VAL A 90 -32.08 8.41 19.46
C VAL A 90 -32.30 7.23 18.49
N GLN A 91 -33.44 6.56 18.61
CA GLN A 91 -33.78 5.33 17.89
C GLN A 91 -34.64 5.59 16.65
N GLY A 92 -35.26 6.77 16.55
CA GLY A 92 -36.02 7.25 15.39
C GLY A 92 -37.54 7.12 15.54
N TRP A 93 -38.03 6.28 16.46
CA TRP A 93 -39.47 6.09 16.72
C TRP A 93 -40.05 7.15 17.67
N GLU A 94 -39.20 7.87 18.42
CA GLU A 94 -39.59 8.83 19.45
C GLU A 94 -40.50 9.95 18.93
N PRO A 95 -40.23 10.61 17.79
CA PRO A 95 -41.06 11.71 17.30
C PRO A 95 -42.46 11.26 16.87
N GLU A 96 -42.59 10.06 16.31
CA GLU A 96 -43.87 9.49 15.91
C GLU A 96 -44.69 9.11 17.15
N ALA A 97 -44.06 8.51 18.16
CA ALA A 97 -44.70 8.19 19.42
C ALA A 97 -45.25 9.45 20.12
N LEU A 98 -44.47 10.54 20.15
CA LEU A 98 -44.91 11.83 20.71
C LEU A 98 -46.06 12.45 19.92
N THR A 99 -46.00 12.39 18.58
CA THR A 99 -47.07 12.89 17.72
C THR A 99 -48.37 12.14 17.97
N ASN A 100 -48.30 10.82 18.09
CA ASN A 100 -49.44 9.96 18.37
C ASN A 100 -49.99 10.20 19.78
N PHE A 101 -49.12 10.34 20.79
CA PHE A 101 -49.54 10.63 22.15
C PHE A 101 -50.22 12.00 22.27
N ARG A 102 -49.64 13.04 21.66
CA ARG A 102 -50.23 14.38 21.59
C ARG A 102 -51.64 14.37 20.98
N ARG A 103 -51.81 13.69 19.84
CA ARG A 103 -53.11 13.54 19.17
C ARG A 103 -54.12 12.82 20.06
N ARG A 104 -53.69 11.78 20.78
CA ARG A 104 -54.54 11.04 21.71
C ARG A 104 -54.93 11.87 22.93
N LEU A 105 -54.08 12.76 23.40
CA LEU A 105 -54.42 13.70 24.48
C LEU A 105 -55.32 14.85 24.01
N GLY A 106 -55.43 15.08 22.69
CA GLY A 106 -56.14 16.23 22.15
C GLY A 106 -55.42 17.57 22.42
N LEU A 107 -54.11 17.53 22.65
CA LEU A 107 -53.30 18.70 22.99
C LEU A 107 -52.90 19.49 21.73
N GLU A 108 -53.05 20.81 21.80
CA GLU A 108 -52.68 21.72 20.71
C GLU A 108 -51.15 21.81 20.54
N ASP A 109 -50.69 22.16 19.32
CA ASP A 109 -49.26 22.24 19.01
C ASP A 109 -48.53 23.25 19.90
N HIS A 110 -49.18 24.35 20.27
CA HIS A 110 -48.62 25.39 21.13
C HIS A 110 -48.38 24.90 22.57
N ASP A 111 -49.33 24.18 23.15
CA ASP A 111 -49.23 23.68 24.52
C ASP A 111 -48.23 22.52 24.61
N ALA A 112 -48.22 21.65 23.60
CA ALA A 112 -47.19 20.63 23.45
C ALA A 112 -45.79 21.28 23.34
N ALA A 113 -45.62 22.29 22.49
CA ALA A 113 -44.34 22.98 22.35
C ALA A 113 -43.85 23.62 23.66
N ASN A 114 -44.76 24.16 24.48
CA ASN A 114 -44.41 24.67 25.81
C ASN A 114 -43.87 23.57 26.73
N ALA A 115 -44.41 22.34 26.67
CA ALA A 115 -43.84 21.19 27.38
C ALA A 115 -42.39 20.91 26.96
N HIS A 116 -42.09 20.92 25.66
CA HIS A 116 -40.72 20.73 25.16
C HIS A 116 -39.75 21.81 25.68
N ILE A 117 -40.22 23.06 25.78
CA ILE A 117 -39.45 24.15 26.39
C ILE A 117 -39.24 23.93 27.89
N GLU A 118 -40.25 23.48 28.63
CA GLU A 118 -40.13 23.21 30.07
C GLU A 118 -39.23 21.99 30.38
N VAL A 119 -39.23 20.95 29.53
CA VAL A 119 -38.24 19.87 29.60
C VAL A 119 -36.84 20.43 29.36
N GLY A 120 -36.67 21.27 28.33
CA GLY A 120 -35.40 21.93 28.08
C GLY A 120 -34.90 22.75 29.28
N ARG A 121 -35.80 23.49 29.96
CA ARG A 121 -35.48 24.24 31.18
C ARG A 121 -35.07 23.34 32.33
N ARG A 122 -35.66 22.15 32.46
CA ARG A 122 -35.25 21.16 33.48
C ARG A 122 -33.88 20.58 33.19
N LEU A 123 -33.60 20.19 31.95
CA LEU A 123 -32.26 19.72 31.54
C LEU A 123 -31.20 20.80 31.78
N PHE A 124 -31.53 22.06 31.47
CA PHE A 124 -30.64 23.20 31.70
C PHE A 124 -30.46 23.54 33.19
N ARG A 125 -31.47 23.32 34.04
CA ARG A 125 -31.34 23.46 35.50
C ARG A 125 -30.52 22.34 36.11
N LYS A 126 -30.76 21.08 35.71
CA LYS A 126 -29.98 19.90 36.09
C LYS A 126 -28.48 20.14 35.86
N ARG A 127 -28.13 20.76 34.73
CA ARG A 127 -26.76 21.21 34.41
C ARG A 127 -26.17 22.18 35.44
N ILE A 128 -26.93 23.20 35.86
CA ILE A 128 -26.47 24.22 36.81
C ILE A 128 -26.37 23.64 38.24
N GLU A 129 -27.30 22.76 38.61
CA GLU A 129 -27.44 22.23 39.97
C GLU A 129 -26.40 21.14 40.29
N LEU A 130 -26.01 20.30 39.31
CA LEU A 130 -25.04 19.22 39.53
C LEU A 130 -23.59 19.70 39.52
N GLY A 131 -23.25 20.75 38.76
CA GLY A 131 -21.93 21.42 38.79
C GLY A 131 -20.71 20.57 38.38
N ASP A 132 -20.88 19.29 38.09
CA ASP A 132 -19.84 18.36 37.65
C ASP A 132 -19.66 18.38 36.12
N LYS A 133 -18.43 18.20 35.65
CA LYS A 133 -18.08 18.24 34.22
C LYS A 133 -18.78 17.13 33.44
N ASP A 134 -18.88 15.93 34.00
CA ASP A 134 -19.47 14.78 33.31
C ASP A 134 -20.99 14.93 33.21
N ALA A 135 -21.64 15.41 34.28
CA ALA A 135 -23.07 15.75 34.28
C ALA A 135 -23.41 16.93 33.35
N ASP A 136 -22.51 17.91 33.18
CA ASP A 136 -22.65 19.00 32.20
C ASP A 136 -22.61 18.46 30.76
N LEU A 137 -21.72 17.52 30.45
CA LEU A 137 -21.65 16.91 29.13
C LEU A 137 -22.88 16.05 28.82
N GLU A 138 -23.32 15.24 29.78
CA GLU A 138 -24.51 14.39 29.66
C GLU A 138 -25.78 15.23 29.43
N SER A 139 -26.01 16.26 30.26
CA SER A 139 -27.17 17.13 30.12
C SER A 139 -27.18 17.92 28.80
N ARG A 140 -26.01 18.26 28.24
CA ARG A 140 -25.89 18.85 26.89
C ARG A 140 -26.28 17.86 25.80
N ARG A 141 -25.84 16.60 25.90
CA ARG A 141 -26.23 15.54 24.96
C ARG A 141 -27.73 15.27 25.03
N GLU A 142 -28.31 15.15 26.23
CA GLU A 142 -29.75 15.03 26.44
C GLU A 142 -30.52 16.20 25.81
N PHE A 143 -30.02 17.44 25.97
CA PHE A 143 -30.62 18.62 25.36
C PHE A 143 -30.54 18.59 23.83
N GLN A 144 -29.42 18.16 23.24
CA GLN A 144 -29.29 18.01 21.78
C GLN A 144 -30.28 16.97 21.23
N LYS A 145 -30.46 15.83 21.91
CA LYS A 145 -31.47 14.81 21.55
C LYS A 145 -32.88 15.38 21.63
N LEU A 146 -33.19 16.14 22.68
CA LEU A 146 -34.47 16.84 22.81
C LEU A 146 -34.70 17.78 21.63
N VAL A 147 -33.72 18.60 21.25
CA VAL A 147 -33.83 19.52 20.11
C VAL A 147 -34.18 18.77 18.82
N PHE A 148 -33.52 17.63 18.56
CA PHE A 148 -33.82 16.78 17.41
C PHE A 148 -35.22 16.18 17.46
N ILE A 149 -35.59 15.50 18.55
CA ILE A 149 -36.89 14.87 18.73
C ILE A 149 -38.01 15.91 18.60
N SER A 150 -37.86 17.08 19.22
CA SER A 150 -38.84 18.16 19.17
C SER A 150 -38.99 18.72 17.76
N THR A 151 -37.88 19.01 17.07
CA THR A 151 -37.90 19.54 15.71
C THR A 151 -38.60 18.58 14.74
N ARG A 152 -38.41 17.27 14.94
CA ARG A 152 -39.06 16.25 14.12
C ARG A 152 -40.52 16.01 14.47
N THR A 153 -40.90 16.17 15.74
CA THR A 153 -42.29 16.02 16.22
C THR A 153 -43.22 17.10 15.64
N PHE A 154 -42.76 18.34 15.56
CA PHE A 154 -43.55 19.47 14.99
C PHE A 154 -43.26 19.74 13.51
N GLY A 155 -42.17 19.19 12.97
CA GLY A 155 -41.66 19.52 11.65
C GLY A 155 -40.97 20.88 11.59
N GLU A 156 -40.00 21.04 10.70
CA GLU A 156 -39.09 22.20 10.69
C GLU A 156 -39.78 23.56 10.62
N LYS A 157 -40.84 23.67 9.81
CA LYS A 157 -41.54 24.95 9.61
C LYS A 157 -42.23 25.39 10.90
N GLN A 158 -42.94 24.50 11.58
CA GLN A 158 -43.62 24.84 12.83
C GLN A 158 -42.64 24.95 14.00
N ALA A 159 -41.63 24.07 14.07
CA ALA A 159 -40.60 24.09 15.10
C ALA A 159 -39.84 25.43 15.16
N LYS A 160 -39.53 26.06 14.01
CA LYS A 160 -38.88 27.38 13.97
C LYS A 160 -39.67 28.48 14.70
N PHE A 161 -41.00 28.40 14.70
CA PHE A 161 -41.85 29.38 15.38
C PHE A 161 -42.19 28.97 16.81
N LEU A 162 -42.50 27.70 17.02
CA LEU A 162 -42.97 27.15 18.30
C LEU A 162 -41.83 26.91 19.30
N LEU A 163 -40.62 26.63 18.81
CA LEU A 163 -39.46 26.23 19.62
C LEU A 163 -38.28 27.20 19.40
N PRO A 164 -38.32 28.42 19.96
CA PRO A 164 -37.25 29.40 19.83
C PRO A 164 -36.08 29.05 20.77
N TRP A 165 -35.38 27.93 20.50
CA TRP A 165 -34.29 27.40 21.31
C TRP A 165 -33.20 28.45 21.60
N ASN A 166 -32.80 29.21 20.58
CA ASN A 166 -31.78 30.25 20.71
C ASN A 166 -32.19 31.36 21.68
N ARG A 167 -33.41 31.90 21.55
CA ARG A 167 -33.92 32.98 22.42
C ARG A 167 -34.04 32.56 23.88
N ILE A 168 -34.44 31.31 24.13
CA ILE A 168 -34.76 30.83 25.49
C ILE A 168 -33.49 30.32 26.20
N PHE A 169 -32.63 29.58 25.52
CA PHE A 169 -31.48 28.89 26.12
C PHE A 169 -30.13 29.54 25.81
N ARG A 170 -30.10 30.62 25.02
CA ARG A 170 -28.88 31.30 24.55
C ARG A 170 -27.93 30.35 23.80
N VAL A 171 -28.51 29.39 23.08
CA VAL A 171 -27.82 28.42 22.23
C VAL A 171 -27.71 29.01 20.84
N SER A 172 -26.54 28.95 20.20
CA SER A 172 -26.38 29.49 18.85
C SER A 172 -27.11 28.63 17.82
N ASP A 173 -27.48 29.24 16.67
CA ASP A 173 -28.11 28.48 15.58
C ASP A 173 -27.19 27.35 15.08
N ALA A 174 -25.87 27.56 15.12
CA ALA A 174 -24.88 26.53 14.81
C ALA A 174 -24.95 25.32 15.75
N GLN A 175 -25.17 25.55 17.06
CA GLN A 175 -25.33 24.46 18.03
C GLN A 175 -26.63 23.68 17.81
N VAL A 176 -27.71 24.35 17.39
CA VAL A 176 -28.97 23.69 17.01
C VAL A 176 -28.78 22.85 15.76
N THR A 177 -28.15 23.40 14.71
CA THR A 177 -27.85 22.65 13.48
C THR A 177 -26.96 21.44 13.77
N LEU A 178 -25.94 21.58 14.63
CA LEU A 178 -25.08 20.47 15.05
C LEU A 178 -25.86 19.37 15.77
N ALA A 179 -26.79 19.74 16.68
CA ALA A 179 -27.63 18.79 17.38
C ALA A 179 -28.51 17.95 16.43
N LEU A 180 -29.04 18.61 15.39
CA LEU A 180 -29.83 17.96 14.35
C LEU A 180 -28.96 17.02 13.52
N LYS A 181 -27.80 17.51 13.05
CA LYS A 181 -26.81 16.74 12.29
C LYS A 181 -26.39 15.49 13.05
N GLU A 182 -25.87 15.61 14.27
CA GLU A 182 -25.34 14.48 15.04
C GLU A 182 -26.38 13.37 15.26
N SER A 183 -27.61 13.74 15.60
CA SER A 183 -28.69 12.76 15.84
C SER A 183 -29.12 12.08 14.54
N ALA A 184 -29.27 12.83 13.45
CA ALA A 184 -29.60 12.29 12.13
C ALA A 184 -28.47 11.40 11.56
N SER A 185 -27.21 11.83 11.65
CA SER A 185 -26.04 11.05 11.22
C SER A 185 -25.96 9.71 11.95
N LYS A 186 -26.22 9.67 13.27
CA LYS A 186 -26.25 8.42 14.04
C LYS A 186 -27.38 7.48 13.57
N LEU A 187 -28.58 8.02 13.35
CA LEU A 187 -29.71 7.24 12.85
C LEU A 187 -29.43 6.64 11.46
N LEU A 188 -28.86 7.43 10.55
CA LEU A 188 -28.48 6.94 9.23
C LEU A 188 -27.44 5.85 9.33
N LYS A 189 -26.41 6.04 10.17
CA LYS A 189 -25.37 5.04 10.43
C LYS A 189 -25.97 3.72 10.92
N THR A 190 -26.85 3.74 11.93
CA THR A 190 -27.50 2.53 12.44
C THR A 190 -28.36 1.84 11.37
N ARG A 191 -29.03 2.62 10.50
CA ARG A 191 -29.81 2.08 9.38
C ARG A 191 -28.92 1.39 8.34
N LEU A 192 -27.79 1.99 8.01
CA LEU A 192 -26.79 1.44 7.07
C LEU A 192 -26.12 0.18 7.63
N GLU A 193 -25.78 0.16 8.92
CA GLU A 193 -25.23 -1.01 9.60
C GLU A 193 -26.24 -2.16 9.66
N GLY A 194 -27.49 -1.89 10.02
CA GLY A 194 -28.54 -2.91 10.12
C GLY A 194 -28.95 -3.53 8.77
N SER A 195 -28.82 -2.78 7.67
CA SER A 195 -29.08 -3.27 6.31
C SER A 195 -27.86 -3.88 5.63
N ASN A 196 -26.67 -3.71 6.21
CA ASN A 196 -25.39 -4.06 5.60
C ASN A 196 -25.19 -3.46 4.19
N ALA A 197 -25.82 -2.31 3.92
CA ALA A 197 -25.84 -1.68 2.59
C ALA A 197 -24.45 -1.28 2.11
N ILE A 198 -23.58 -0.85 3.02
CA ILE A 198 -22.22 -0.42 2.68
C ILE A 198 -21.36 -1.61 2.26
N ALA A 199 -21.34 -2.71 3.02
CA ALA A 199 -20.50 -3.87 2.68
C ALA A 199 -20.98 -4.60 1.41
N THR A 200 -22.28 -4.62 1.16
CA THR A 200 -22.86 -5.34 0.02
C THR A 200 -23.02 -4.49 -1.23
N LEU A 201 -23.08 -3.16 -1.06
CA LEU A 201 -23.43 -2.20 -2.12
C LEU A 201 -24.73 -2.54 -2.85
N ASP A 202 -25.68 -3.14 -2.12
CA ASP A 202 -26.98 -3.48 -2.69
C ASP A 202 -27.77 -2.22 -3.05
N ALA A 203 -28.17 -2.13 -4.32
CA ALA A 203 -28.83 -0.94 -4.86
C ALA A 203 -30.17 -0.66 -4.17
N THR A 204 -30.89 -1.68 -3.69
CA THR A 204 -32.17 -1.49 -2.99
C THR A 204 -31.95 -0.95 -1.58
N ALA A 205 -30.98 -1.50 -0.85
CA ALA A 205 -30.61 -1.02 0.47
C ALA A 205 -30.04 0.41 0.44
N LEU A 206 -29.27 0.76 -0.60
CA LEU A 206 -28.76 2.12 -0.80
C LEU A 206 -29.87 3.12 -1.17
N ALA A 207 -30.84 2.71 -1.98
CA ALA A 207 -32.03 3.53 -2.28
C ALA A 207 -32.88 3.77 -1.02
N ASP A 208 -33.09 2.74 -0.21
CA ASP A 208 -33.80 2.84 1.07
C ASP A 208 -33.06 3.77 2.04
N ALA A 209 -31.73 3.70 2.10
CA ALA A 209 -30.91 4.60 2.91
C ALA A 209 -31.03 6.07 2.44
N LYS A 210 -31.12 6.31 1.13
CA LYS A 210 -31.35 7.66 0.57
C LYS A 210 -32.76 8.18 0.83
N ALA A 211 -33.78 7.32 0.77
CA ALA A 211 -35.12 7.71 1.19
C ALA A 211 -35.13 8.11 2.67
N TYR A 212 -34.46 7.31 3.51
CA TYR A 212 -34.32 7.59 4.93
C TYR A 212 -33.54 8.87 5.23
N GLN A 213 -32.48 9.16 4.46
CA GLN A 213 -31.76 10.44 4.51
C GLN A 213 -32.72 11.63 4.34
N GLY A 214 -33.63 11.54 3.36
CA GLY A 214 -34.66 12.56 3.15
C GLY A 214 -35.66 12.65 4.30
N GLU A 215 -36.07 11.52 4.89
CA GLU A 215 -36.99 11.51 6.04
C GLU A 215 -36.40 12.14 7.29
N ILE A 216 -35.08 12.00 7.50
CA ILE A 216 -34.36 12.55 8.66
C ILE A 216 -33.83 13.97 8.40
N ASN A 217 -34.04 14.54 7.20
CA ASN A 217 -33.54 15.84 6.75
C ASN A 217 -32.01 16.01 6.90
N LEU A 218 -31.24 14.96 6.61
CA LEU A 218 -29.78 15.04 6.61
C LEU A 218 -29.27 15.58 5.26
N SER A 219 -28.41 16.58 5.29
CA SER A 219 -27.83 17.15 4.06
C SER A 219 -26.94 16.14 3.34
N ASP A 220 -26.72 16.34 2.04
CA ASP A 220 -25.82 15.49 1.25
C ASP A 220 -24.37 15.55 1.75
N GLU A 221 -23.93 16.72 2.21
CA GLU A 221 -22.59 16.92 2.79
C GLU A 221 -22.43 16.13 4.09
N ASP A 222 -23.40 16.24 5.01
CA ASP A 222 -23.37 15.50 6.28
C ASP A 222 -23.54 13.99 6.08
N THR A 223 -24.25 13.59 5.02
CA THR A 223 -24.38 12.18 4.62
C THR A 223 -23.04 11.64 4.14
N ALA A 224 -22.30 12.44 3.36
CA ALA A 224 -20.99 12.05 2.88
C ALA A 224 -19.97 11.85 4.02
N GLU A 225 -20.04 12.68 5.07
CA GLU A 225 -19.24 12.53 6.29
C GLU A 225 -19.54 11.23 7.08
N VAL A 226 -20.69 10.60 6.87
CA VAL A 226 -21.04 9.30 7.49
C VAL A 226 -20.65 8.15 6.58
N VAL A 227 -21.09 8.19 5.31
CA VAL A 227 -20.93 7.10 4.35
C VAL A 227 -19.47 6.88 3.96
N GLY A 228 -18.71 7.97 3.75
CA GLY A 228 -17.29 7.89 3.35
C GLY A 228 -16.44 7.11 4.36
N PRO A 229 -16.43 7.50 5.65
CA PRO A 229 -15.71 6.76 6.69
C PRO A 229 -16.21 5.32 6.89
N MET A 230 -17.49 5.02 6.65
CA MET A 230 -17.99 3.64 6.71
C MET A 230 -17.42 2.78 5.57
N CYS A 231 -17.35 3.31 4.34
CA CYS A 231 -16.72 2.63 3.21
C CYS A 231 -15.23 2.39 3.46
N GLN A 232 -14.55 3.42 3.99
CA GLN A 232 -13.13 3.34 4.33
C GLN A 232 -12.87 2.31 5.44
N ARG A 233 -13.73 2.28 6.47
CA ARG A 233 -13.63 1.29 7.56
C ARG A 233 -13.80 -0.14 7.06
N HIS A 234 -14.76 -0.40 6.16
CA HIS A 234 -14.94 -1.73 5.59
C HIS A 234 -13.68 -2.23 4.87
N VAL A 235 -13.04 -1.35 4.10
CA VAL A 235 -11.78 -1.65 3.41
C VAL A 235 -10.63 -1.86 4.40
N VAL A 236 -10.54 -1.05 5.46
CA VAL A 236 -9.56 -1.24 6.54
C VAL A 236 -9.72 -2.59 7.22
N ASP A 237 -10.95 -3.00 7.56
CA ASP A 237 -11.23 -4.29 8.20
C ASP A 237 -10.79 -5.47 7.33
N LEU A 238 -10.91 -5.37 6.00
CA LEU A 238 -10.42 -6.39 5.06
C LEU A 238 -8.90 -6.42 4.98
N ILE A 239 -8.25 -5.25 5.01
CA ILE A 239 -6.78 -5.12 4.95
C ILE A 239 -6.14 -5.60 6.26
N GLU A 240 -6.76 -5.33 7.41
CA GLU A 240 -6.35 -5.88 8.70
C GLU A 240 -6.35 -7.41 8.67
N LYS A 241 -7.45 -8.02 8.19
CA LYS A 241 -7.53 -9.48 8.00
C LYS A 241 -6.47 -9.99 7.02
N ALA A 242 -6.23 -9.28 5.91
CA ALA A 242 -5.21 -9.66 4.95
C ALA A 242 -3.80 -9.60 5.56
N SER A 243 -3.50 -8.60 6.37
CA SER A 243 -2.22 -8.46 7.10
C SER A 243 -2.03 -9.55 8.15
N GLU A 244 -3.08 -9.88 8.92
CA GLU A 244 -3.05 -10.99 9.87
C GLU A 244 -2.76 -12.33 9.17
N LEU A 245 -3.39 -12.58 8.02
CA LEU A 245 -3.14 -13.78 7.23
C LEU A 245 -1.74 -13.79 6.60
N ALA A 246 -1.24 -12.64 6.15
CA ALA A 246 0.09 -12.53 5.56
C ALA A 246 1.23 -12.63 6.58
N SER A 247 0.97 -12.22 7.83
CA SER A 247 1.93 -12.32 8.94
C SER A 247 1.94 -13.69 9.63
N ALA A 248 0.90 -14.51 9.42
CA ALA A 248 0.87 -15.88 9.87
C ALA A 248 2.06 -16.66 9.28
N ARG A 249 2.82 -17.34 10.14
CA ARG A 249 4.02 -18.09 9.73
C ARG A 249 3.59 -19.34 8.96
N THR A 250 3.38 -19.21 7.66
CA THR A 250 3.01 -20.35 6.80
C THR A 250 4.27 -21.14 6.43
N VAL A 251 4.15 -22.47 6.44
CA VAL A 251 5.27 -23.39 6.16
C VAL A 251 5.79 -23.25 4.72
N ASN A 252 4.94 -22.72 3.81
CA ASN A 252 5.21 -22.64 2.38
C ASN A 252 5.13 -21.21 1.80
N SER A 253 5.08 -20.15 2.63
CA SER A 253 4.85 -18.78 2.13
C SER A 253 3.60 -18.66 1.25
N ASP A 254 2.53 -19.39 1.58
CA ASP A 254 1.26 -19.31 0.86
C ASP A 254 0.49 -18.05 1.27
N TYR A 255 0.37 -17.11 0.33
CA TYR A 255 -0.33 -15.83 0.50
C TYR A 255 -1.70 -15.81 -0.18
N SER A 256 -2.22 -16.96 -0.65
CA SER A 256 -3.45 -17.05 -1.45
C SER A 256 -4.66 -16.42 -0.76
N ALA A 257 -4.85 -16.72 0.53
CA ALA A 257 -5.97 -16.19 1.30
C ALA A 257 -5.87 -14.67 1.51
N ALA A 258 -4.67 -14.15 1.79
CA ALA A 258 -4.45 -12.70 1.93
C ALA A 258 -4.66 -11.98 0.58
N ASN A 259 -4.14 -12.55 -0.51
CA ASN A 259 -4.30 -11.99 -1.85
C ASN A 259 -5.74 -12.06 -2.38
N ALA A 260 -6.52 -13.06 -1.96
CA ALA A 260 -7.95 -13.12 -2.24
C ALA A 260 -8.70 -11.96 -1.60
N LEU A 261 -8.39 -11.62 -0.33
CA LEU A 261 -8.96 -10.43 0.33
C LEU A 261 -8.53 -9.13 -0.35
N LEU A 262 -7.27 -9.02 -0.81
CA LEU A 262 -6.83 -7.85 -1.57
C LEU A 262 -7.61 -7.69 -2.88
N ARG A 263 -7.88 -8.78 -3.60
CA ARG A 263 -8.73 -8.75 -4.80
C ARG A 263 -10.19 -8.42 -4.48
N GLU A 264 -10.71 -8.90 -3.36
CA GLU A 264 -12.04 -8.52 -2.86
C GLU A 264 -12.12 -7.01 -2.62
N VAL A 265 -11.11 -6.41 -1.99
CA VAL A 265 -11.02 -4.96 -1.79
C VAL A 265 -10.97 -4.20 -3.12
N LEU A 266 -10.19 -4.68 -4.10
CA LEU A 266 -10.15 -4.07 -5.42
C LEU A 266 -11.51 -4.13 -6.13
N ALA A 267 -12.18 -5.28 -6.10
CA ALA A 267 -13.50 -5.46 -6.68
C ALA A 267 -14.55 -4.58 -6.00
N TYR A 268 -14.47 -4.45 -4.67
CA TYR A 268 -15.30 -3.55 -3.88
C TYR A 268 -15.10 -2.10 -4.29
N ASN A 269 -13.85 -1.64 -4.45
CA ASN A 269 -13.56 -0.27 -4.90
C ASN A 269 -14.07 0.03 -6.32
N VAL A 270 -14.02 -0.94 -7.23
CA VAL A 270 -14.64 -0.81 -8.57
C VAL A 270 -16.16 -0.67 -8.43
N SER A 271 -16.77 -1.47 -7.56
CA SER A 271 -18.21 -1.43 -7.29
C SER A 271 -18.66 -0.12 -6.63
N LEU A 272 -17.83 0.44 -5.74
CA LEU A 272 -18.02 1.77 -5.15
C LEU A 272 -18.02 2.86 -6.22
N ALA A 273 -17.06 2.82 -7.15
CA ALA A 273 -17.00 3.76 -8.27
C ALA A 273 -18.26 3.69 -9.14
N ALA A 274 -18.77 2.47 -9.39
CA ALA A 274 -19.99 2.25 -10.17
C ALA A 274 -21.26 2.71 -9.44
N SER A 275 -21.26 2.66 -8.11
CA SER A 275 -22.39 3.06 -7.27
C SER A 275 -22.38 4.56 -6.90
N ALA A 276 -21.42 5.32 -7.45
CA ALA A 276 -21.30 6.75 -7.20
C ALA A 276 -22.61 7.49 -7.52
N GLY A 277 -23.04 8.35 -6.60
CA GLY A 277 -24.26 9.16 -6.74
C GLY A 277 -25.57 8.46 -6.31
N GLN A 278 -25.54 7.16 -5.98
CA GLN A 278 -26.70 6.50 -5.37
C GLN A 278 -27.01 7.11 -4.00
N ILE A 279 -26.00 7.27 -3.14
CA ILE A 279 -26.04 8.07 -1.91
C ILE A 279 -24.76 8.91 -1.81
N SER A 280 -24.86 10.10 -1.23
CA SER A 280 -23.73 11.02 -1.06
C SER A 280 -22.64 10.40 -0.17
N GLY A 281 -21.38 10.48 -0.60
CA GLY A 281 -20.23 9.88 0.11
C GLY A 281 -19.74 8.55 -0.42
N LEU A 282 -20.43 7.92 -1.38
CA LEU A 282 -19.89 6.76 -2.10
C LEU A 282 -18.76 7.21 -3.04
N ALA A 283 -17.53 6.89 -2.66
CA ALA A 283 -16.33 7.11 -3.46
C ALA A 283 -15.36 5.94 -3.22
N PRO A 284 -14.47 5.63 -4.18
CA PRO A 284 -13.42 4.64 -3.97
C PRO A 284 -12.63 4.93 -2.70
N ALA A 285 -12.50 3.93 -1.83
CA ALA A 285 -11.80 4.09 -0.57
C ALA A 285 -10.29 4.09 -0.81
N VAL A 286 -9.60 4.95 -0.05
CA VAL A 286 -8.13 5.04 0.02
C VAL A 286 -7.73 4.91 1.48
N LEU A 287 -6.54 4.39 1.76
CA LEU A 287 -6.04 4.23 3.13
C LEU A 287 -5.55 5.53 3.79
N ALA A 288 -5.44 6.63 3.05
CA ALA A 288 -5.05 7.93 3.59
C ALA A 288 -6.04 8.41 4.67
N GLY A 289 -5.54 8.86 5.81
CA GLY A 289 -6.34 9.25 6.97
C GLY A 289 -6.79 8.09 7.87
N THR A 290 -6.32 6.86 7.64
CA THR A 290 -6.61 5.69 8.48
C THR A 290 -5.40 5.27 9.31
N PRO A 291 -5.56 4.35 10.29
CA PRO A 291 -4.41 3.78 11.03
C PRO A 291 -3.35 3.11 10.15
N TRP A 292 -3.64 2.86 8.86
CA TRP A 292 -2.72 2.28 7.89
C TRP A 292 -1.82 3.30 7.18
N GLU A 293 -2.07 4.60 7.32
CA GLU A 293 -1.25 5.66 6.70
C GLU A 293 0.22 5.60 7.15
N ASP A 294 0.45 5.32 8.43
CA ASP A 294 1.79 5.22 9.02
C ASP A 294 2.43 3.82 8.88
N LYS A 295 1.72 2.85 8.29
CA LYS A 295 2.13 1.43 8.20
C LYS A 295 2.69 1.05 6.82
N SER A 296 3.46 1.94 6.21
CA SER A 296 4.02 1.72 4.86
C SER A 296 4.83 0.43 4.74
N SER A 297 5.57 0.03 5.78
CA SER A 297 6.33 -1.22 5.78
C SER A 297 5.44 -2.47 5.67
N GLU A 298 4.31 -2.51 6.38
CA GLU A 298 3.35 -3.62 6.31
C GLU A 298 2.65 -3.66 4.95
N LEU A 299 2.27 -2.49 4.41
CA LEU A 299 1.68 -2.38 3.08
C LEU A 299 2.65 -2.80 1.97
N ASN A 300 3.93 -2.46 2.10
CA ASN A 300 4.98 -2.91 1.18
C ASN A 300 5.14 -4.43 1.18
N VAL A 301 5.04 -5.06 2.35
CA VAL A 301 5.06 -6.53 2.45
C VAL A 301 3.83 -7.15 1.78
N LEU A 302 2.63 -6.61 2.03
CA LEU A 302 1.41 -7.09 1.36
C LEU A 302 1.50 -6.94 -0.16
N PHE A 303 1.97 -5.79 -0.65
CA PHE A 303 2.15 -5.54 -2.07
C PHE A 303 3.18 -6.48 -2.70
N LYS A 304 4.31 -6.71 -2.02
CA LYS A 304 5.34 -7.66 -2.45
C LYS A 304 4.82 -9.10 -2.50
N ASN A 305 4.08 -9.53 -1.49
CA ASN A 305 3.49 -10.87 -1.42
C ASN A 305 2.44 -11.08 -2.53
N PHE A 306 1.65 -10.04 -2.82
CA PHE A 306 0.69 -10.03 -3.92
C PHE A 306 1.36 -10.25 -5.27
N LEU A 307 2.42 -9.49 -5.55
CA LEU A 307 3.20 -9.64 -6.78
C LEU A 307 3.93 -10.98 -6.85
N THR A 308 4.51 -11.44 -5.74
CA THR A 308 5.27 -12.70 -5.70
C THR A 308 4.38 -13.88 -6.09
N GLN A 309 3.19 -13.98 -5.48
CA GLN A 309 2.25 -15.04 -5.84
C GLN A 309 1.66 -14.85 -7.25
N GLY A 310 1.34 -13.61 -7.64
CA GLY A 310 0.82 -13.31 -8.96
C GLY A 310 1.78 -13.67 -10.10
N THR A 311 3.09 -13.71 -9.82
CA THR A 311 4.15 -14.01 -10.78
C THR A 311 4.71 -15.43 -10.66
N GLU A 312 4.09 -16.33 -9.89
CA GLU A 312 4.52 -17.74 -9.75
C GLU A 312 4.50 -18.51 -11.08
N ALA A 313 3.57 -18.17 -11.98
CA ALA A 313 3.54 -18.70 -13.35
C ALA A 313 4.70 -18.19 -14.23
N GLY A 314 5.48 -17.23 -13.72
CA GLY A 314 6.61 -16.64 -14.40
C GLY A 314 6.24 -15.58 -15.44
N GLU A 315 5.09 -14.93 -15.26
CA GLU A 315 4.60 -13.85 -16.11
C GLU A 315 4.06 -12.72 -15.25
N LEU A 316 4.33 -11.48 -15.65
CA LEU A 316 3.65 -10.30 -15.15
C LEU A 316 2.51 -9.97 -16.11
N SER A 317 1.36 -10.61 -15.89
CA SER A 317 0.19 -10.45 -16.77
C SER A 317 -0.33 -9.01 -16.76
N ALA A 318 -1.05 -8.64 -17.83
CA ALA A 318 -1.69 -7.32 -17.91
C ALA A 318 -2.71 -7.10 -16.78
N GLU A 319 -3.43 -8.15 -16.39
CA GLU A 319 -4.38 -8.15 -15.27
C GLU A 319 -3.66 -7.88 -13.94
N LEU A 320 -2.58 -8.61 -13.66
CA LEU A 320 -1.81 -8.42 -12.43
C LEU A 320 -1.21 -7.02 -12.34
N LYS A 321 -0.77 -6.46 -13.48
CA LYS A 321 -0.25 -5.09 -13.55
C LYS A 321 -1.32 -4.05 -13.25
N ASP A 322 -2.53 -4.24 -13.77
CA ASP A 322 -3.66 -3.35 -13.49
C ASP A 322 -4.10 -3.45 -12.01
N GLU A 323 -4.20 -4.68 -11.48
CA GLU A 323 -4.48 -4.92 -10.05
C GLU A 323 -3.42 -4.28 -9.14
N ALA A 324 -2.13 -4.44 -9.47
CA ALA A 324 -1.03 -3.82 -8.75
C ALA A 324 -1.08 -2.28 -8.83
N GLY A 325 -1.45 -1.71 -9.97
CA GLY A 325 -1.67 -0.28 -10.13
C GLY A 325 -2.79 0.25 -9.24
N LYS A 326 -3.90 -0.48 -9.14
CA LYS A 326 -5.02 -0.15 -8.25
C LYS A 326 -4.67 -0.32 -6.77
N LEU A 327 -3.92 -1.37 -6.40
CA LEU A 327 -3.43 -1.57 -5.03
C LEU A 327 -2.47 -0.46 -4.61
N LYS A 328 -1.56 -0.07 -5.50
CA LYS A 328 -0.67 1.07 -5.27
C LYS A 328 -1.46 2.34 -4.95
N ALA A 329 -2.51 2.63 -5.72
CA ALA A 329 -3.36 3.80 -5.49
C ALA A 329 -4.14 3.70 -4.17
N LEU A 330 -4.69 2.53 -3.85
CA LEU A 330 -5.39 2.25 -2.59
C LEU A 330 -4.48 2.44 -1.37
N PHE A 331 -3.26 1.91 -1.44
CA PHE A 331 -2.26 1.97 -0.37
C PHE A 331 -1.60 3.35 -0.26
N GLY A 332 -1.75 4.22 -1.27
CA GLY A 332 -1.08 5.53 -1.29
C GLY A 332 0.44 5.43 -1.50
N MET A 333 0.92 4.35 -2.13
CA MET A 333 2.36 4.10 -2.32
C MET A 333 2.98 5.07 -3.32
N GLY A 334 4.24 5.44 -3.07
CA GLY A 334 5.02 6.26 -4.01
C GLY A 334 5.29 5.52 -5.32
N ASN A 335 5.42 6.25 -6.44
CA ASN A 335 5.77 5.65 -7.74
C ASN A 335 7.06 4.84 -7.67
N LYS A 336 8.11 5.44 -7.11
CA LYS A 336 9.42 4.83 -6.97
C LYS A 336 9.40 3.60 -6.05
N GLU A 337 8.70 3.70 -4.92
CA GLU A 337 8.56 2.59 -3.96
C GLU A 337 7.87 1.38 -4.58
N ALA A 338 6.76 1.58 -5.28
CA ALA A 338 6.07 0.49 -5.97
C ALA A 338 6.91 -0.10 -7.12
N GLU A 339 7.60 0.75 -7.89
CA GLU A 339 8.50 0.31 -8.97
C GLU A 339 9.68 -0.51 -8.43
N ASP A 340 10.31 -0.08 -7.33
CA ASP A 340 11.41 -0.79 -6.68
C ASP A 340 10.97 -2.19 -6.24
N ILE A 341 9.76 -2.35 -5.68
CA ILE A 341 9.20 -3.66 -5.29
C ILE A 341 8.89 -4.53 -6.50
N VAL A 342 8.29 -3.96 -7.56
CA VAL A 342 8.03 -4.69 -8.81
C VAL A 342 9.34 -5.21 -9.41
N ILE A 343 10.38 -4.37 -9.45
CA ILE A 343 11.72 -4.76 -9.95
C ILE A 343 12.31 -5.85 -9.05
N GLU A 344 12.21 -5.75 -7.73
CA GLU A 344 12.72 -6.76 -6.80
C GLU A 344 12.08 -8.14 -7.05
N VAL A 345 10.74 -8.19 -7.14
CA VAL A 345 9.98 -9.43 -7.37
C VAL A 345 10.30 -10.00 -8.76
N THR A 346 10.21 -9.17 -9.81
CA THR A 346 10.49 -9.62 -11.19
C THR A 346 11.94 -10.05 -11.38
N THR A 347 12.91 -9.43 -10.68
CA THR A 347 14.31 -9.88 -10.68
C THR A 347 14.44 -11.28 -10.08
N THR A 348 13.70 -11.56 -9.01
CA THR A 348 13.71 -12.88 -8.37
C THR A 348 13.16 -13.93 -9.34
N VAL A 349 11.98 -13.69 -9.90
CA VAL A 349 11.32 -14.59 -10.87
C VAL A 349 12.17 -14.76 -12.13
N TYR A 350 12.82 -13.70 -12.62
CA TYR A 350 13.75 -13.76 -13.74
C TYR A 350 14.92 -14.74 -13.45
N ARG A 351 15.53 -14.66 -12.26
CA ARG A 351 16.61 -15.59 -11.86
C ARG A 351 16.11 -17.04 -11.80
N GLU A 352 14.87 -17.27 -11.37
CA GLU A 352 14.28 -18.60 -11.30
C GLU A 352 13.99 -19.17 -12.69
N GLN A 353 13.35 -18.41 -13.56
CA GLN A 353 13.11 -18.81 -14.94
C GLN A 353 14.41 -19.08 -15.69
N LEU A 354 15.43 -18.24 -15.48
CA LEU A 354 16.74 -18.44 -16.06
C LEU A 354 17.38 -19.75 -15.59
N ARG A 355 17.32 -20.02 -14.28
CA ARG A 355 17.81 -21.27 -13.69
C ARG A 355 17.09 -22.49 -14.28
N ASP A 356 15.78 -22.41 -14.45
CA ASP A 356 14.98 -23.51 -14.96
C ASP A 356 15.17 -23.71 -16.47
N ALA A 357 15.37 -22.62 -17.21
CA ALA A 357 15.75 -22.66 -18.62
C ALA A 357 17.13 -23.32 -18.84
N VAL A 358 18.09 -23.07 -17.94
CA VAL A 358 19.41 -23.75 -17.96
C VAL A 358 19.28 -25.23 -17.58
N LYS A 359 18.49 -25.57 -16.55
CA LYS A 359 18.31 -26.97 -16.10
C LYS A 359 17.57 -27.82 -17.11
N SER A 360 16.55 -27.26 -17.77
CA SER A 360 15.76 -27.94 -18.81
C SER A 360 16.53 -28.13 -20.11
N GLY A 361 17.66 -27.44 -20.29
CA GLY A 361 18.42 -27.42 -21.54
C GLY A 361 17.76 -26.60 -22.66
N SER A 362 16.67 -25.90 -22.37
CA SER A 362 15.97 -25.06 -23.37
C SER A 362 16.87 -23.94 -23.90
N LEU A 363 17.72 -23.35 -23.03
CA LEU A 363 18.72 -22.35 -23.43
C LEU A 363 19.82 -22.93 -24.32
N ASP A 364 20.20 -24.19 -24.15
CA ASP A 364 21.23 -24.85 -24.97
C ASP A 364 20.68 -25.36 -26.31
N ALA A 365 19.40 -25.75 -26.35
CA ALA A 365 18.74 -26.29 -27.53
C ALA A 365 18.16 -25.20 -28.46
N ALA A 366 18.01 -23.97 -27.98
CA ALA A 366 17.46 -22.87 -28.76
C ALA A 366 18.43 -22.42 -29.87
N GLU A 367 17.87 -22.06 -31.03
CA GLU A 367 18.64 -21.46 -32.15
C GLU A 367 19.37 -20.18 -31.73
N SER A 368 18.79 -19.44 -30.78
CA SER A 368 19.37 -18.22 -30.21
C SER A 368 19.03 -18.13 -28.71
N PRO A 369 20.03 -18.24 -27.81
CA PRO A 369 19.84 -17.99 -26.38
C PRO A 369 19.27 -16.59 -26.09
N ALA A 370 19.63 -15.60 -26.92
CA ALA A 370 19.12 -14.24 -26.80
C ALA A 370 17.60 -14.17 -27.01
N SER A 371 17.04 -15.01 -27.89
CA SER A 371 15.59 -15.07 -28.11
C SER A 371 14.86 -15.60 -26.88
N VAL A 372 15.42 -16.63 -26.21
CA VAL A 372 14.84 -17.18 -24.97
C VAL A 372 14.89 -16.14 -23.85
N LEU A 373 16.03 -15.46 -23.68
CA LEU A 373 16.17 -14.38 -22.69
C LEU A 373 15.20 -13.22 -22.98
N GLN A 374 15.02 -12.86 -24.25
CA GLN A 374 14.07 -11.83 -24.64
C GLN A 374 12.63 -12.24 -24.30
N GLN A 375 12.22 -13.47 -24.58
CA GLN A 375 10.89 -13.97 -24.23
C GLN A 375 10.63 -13.94 -22.72
N ILE A 376 11.64 -14.30 -21.92
CA ILE A 376 11.58 -14.21 -20.45
C ILE A 376 11.36 -12.75 -20.04
N CYS A 377 12.14 -11.82 -20.59
CA CYS A 377 11.99 -10.39 -20.31
C CYS A 377 10.62 -9.86 -20.74
N GLU A 378 10.10 -10.26 -21.90
CA GLU A 378 8.79 -9.84 -22.41
C GLU A 378 7.65 -10.31 -21.50
N LYS A 379 7.65 -11.58 -21.09
CA LYS A 379 6.65 -12.14 -20.16
C LYS A 379 6.63 -11.43 -18.81
N LEU A 380 7.80 -11.07 -18.30
CA LEU A 380 7.93 -10.37 -17.03
C LEU A 380 7.83 -8.84 -17.16
N GLN A 381 7.75 -8.32 -18.39
CA GLN A 381 7.94 -6.89 -18.70
C GLN A 381 9.21 -6.32 -18.04
N PHE A 382 10.25 -7.16 -17.95
CA PHE A 382 11.46 -6.90 -17.21
C PHE A 382 12.45 -6.07 -18.06
N PRO A 383 12.99 -4.95 -17.53
CA PRO A 383 13.86 -4.09 -18.31
C PRO A 383 15.13 -4.83 -18.79
N PRO A 384 15.46 -4.79 -20.10
CA PRO A 384 16.63 -5.49 -20.65
C PRO A 384 17.95 -5.06 -20.00
N GLU A 385 18.06 -3.80 -19.58
CA GLU A 385 19.26 -3.27 -18.91
C GLU A 385 19.47 -3.93 -17.54
N ILE A 386 18.39 -4.13 -16.77
CA ILE A 386 18.44 -4.82 -15.48
C ILE A 386 18.73 -6.30 -15.69
N ALA A 387 18.12 -6.93 -16.70
CA ALA A 387 18.41 -8.30 -17.10
C ALA A 387 19.90 -8.52 -17.44
N ALA A 388 20.51 -7.60 -18.18
CA ALA A 388 21.94 -7.63 -18.48
C ALA A 388 22.79 -7.52 -17.20
N GLY A 389 22.39 -6.68 -16.25
CA GLY A 389 23.00 -6.59 -14.92
C GLY A 389 22.94 -7.90 -14.13
N VAL A 390 21.78 -8.56 -14.11
CA VAL A 390 21.59 -9.86 -13.47
C VAL A 390 22.42 -10.95 -14.15
N ASN A 391 22.49 -10.95 -15.49
CA ASN A 391 23.32 -11.89 -16.25
C ASN A 391 24.82 -11.69 -15.97
N LYS A 392 25.27 -10.43 -15.87
CA LYS A 392 26.63 -10.08 -15.43
C LYS A 392 26.91 -10.62 -14.03
N GLU A 393 25.99 -10.42 -13.08
CA GLU A 393 26.13 -10.90 -11.71
C GLU A 393 26.18 -12.44 -11.65
N ASN A 394 25.29 -13.14 -12.36
CA ASN A 394 25.30 -14.60 -12.44
C ASN A 394 26.61 -15.15 -13.02
N TYR A 395 27.15 -14.51 -14.07
CA TYR A 395 28.45 -14.85 -14.62
C TYR A 395 29.58 -14.60 -13.60
N ARG A 396 29.55 -13.45 -12.92
CA ARG A 396 30.52 -13.08 -11.87
C ARG A 396 30.52 -14.11 -10.74
N THR A 397 29.35 -14.46 -10.18
CA THR A 397 29.23 -15.47 -9.12
C THR A 397 29.76 -16.84 -9.58
N LYS A 398 29.49 -17.22 -10.84
CA LYS A 398 30.05 -18.46 -11.38
C LYS A 398 31.58 -18.39 -11.48
N LEU A 399 32.14 -17.28 -11.96
CA LEU A 399 33.58 -17.06 -12.01
C LEU A 399 34.22 -17.11 -10.62
N GLU A 400 33.61 -16.46 -9.62
CA GLU A 400 34.07 -16.48 -8.23
C GLU A 400 34.08 -17.92 -7.67
N SER A 401 33.00 -18.69 -7.88
CA SER A 401 32.91 -20.09 -7.41
C SER A 401 34.00 -21.00 -8.00
N VAL A 402 34.33 -20.80 -9.27
CA VAL A 402 35.36 -21.57 -9.97
C VAL A 402 36.76 -21.13 -9.52
N MET A 403 36.92 -19.87 -9.13
CA MET A 403 38.17 -19.26 -8.72
C MET A 403 38.54 -19.49 -7.24
N GLU A 404 37.71 -20.18 -6.46
CA GLU A 404 38.02 -20.56 -5.07
C GLU A 404 39.34 -21.33 -4.96
N LYS A 405 39.63 -22.21 -5.92
CA LYS A 405 40.89 -22.97 -6.03
C LYS A 405 42.07 -22.15 -6.58
N LYS A 406 41.89 -20.85 -6.83
CA LYS A 406 42.88 -19.89 -7.35
C LYS A 406 43.54 -20.31 -8.68
N SER A 407 42.88 -21.18 -9.45
CA SER A 407 43.35 -21.68 -10.74
C SER A 407 42.18 -22.10 -11.62
N LEU A 408 42.35 -22.03 -12.94
CA LEU A 408 41.37 -22.39 -13.96
C LEU A 408 41.86 -23.62 -14.74
N THR A 409 41.10 -24.70 -14.64
CA THR A 409 41.24 -25.89 -15.47
C THR A 409 40.62 -25.66 -16.84
N GLU A 410 40.83 -26.58 -17.78
CA GLU A 410 40.26 -26.49 -19.12
C GLU A 410 38.73 -26.67 -19.12
N ASP A 411 38.23 -27.56 -18.25
CA ASP A 411 36.80 -27.76 -18.03
C ASP A 411 36.14 -26.49 -17.48
N ASP A 412 36.82 -25.77 -16.58
CA ASP A 412 36.33 -24.51 -16.03
C ASP A 412 36.17 -23.43 -17.10
N VAL A 413 37.17 -23.31 -17.99
CA VAL A 413 37.12 -22.34 -19.09
C VAL A 413 35.99 -22.68 -20.06
N THR A 414 35.81 -23.97 -20.35
CA THR A 414 34.72 -24.45 -21.20
C THR A 414 33.36 -24.18 -20.56
N ALA A 415 33.22 -24.40 -19.25
CA ALA A 415 32.01 -24.10 -18.50
C ALA A 415 31.70 -22.60 -18.46
N LEU A 416 32.71 -21.75 -18.22
CA LEU A 416 32.56 -20.28 -18.25
C LEU A 416 32.21 -19.78 -19.65
N ALA A 417 32.81 -20.34 -20.70
CA ALA A 417 32.47 -20.02 -22.08
C ALA A 417 31.03 -20.42 -22.43
N ARG A 418 30.56 -21.58 -21.94
CA ARG A 418 29.16 -22.00 -22.07
C ARG A 418 28.24 -21.01 -21.36
N VAL A 419 28.48 -20.70 -20.08
CA VAL A 419 27.65 -19.77 -19.30
C VAL A 419 27.61 -18.38 -19.96
N ARG A 420 28.75 -17.87 -20.43
CA ARG A 420 28.81 -16.61 -21.18
C ARG A 420 27.89 -16.60 -22.40
N LYS A 421 27.91 -17.68 -23.20
CA LYS A 421 27.08 -17.80 -24.41
C LYS A 421 25.60 -17.88 -24.05
N LEU A 422 25.22 -18.69 -23.07
CA LEU A 422 23.82 -18.86 -22.65
C LEU A 422 23.24 -17.56 -22.09
N LEU A 423 24.01 -16.84 -21.28
CA LEU A 423 23.58 -15.58 -20.66
C LEU A 423 23.76 -14.35 -21.57
N CYS A 424 24.26 -14.56 -22.80
CA CYS A 424 24.56 -13.49 -23.77
C CYS A 424 25.44 -12.36 -23.20
N VAL A 425 26.43 -12.70 -22.36
CA VAL A 425 27.28 -11.69 -21.71
C VAL A 425 28.34 -11.14 -22.70
N PRO A 426 28.40 -9.81 -22.89
CA PRO A 426 29.39 -9.17 -23.75
C PRO A 426 30.85 -9.46 -23.35
N LYS A 427 31.78 -9.40 -24.31
CA LYS A 427 33.18 -9.76 -24.08
C LYS A 427 33.87 -8.81 -23.11
N ASP A 428 33.63 -7.52 -23.25
CA ASP A 428 34.12 -6.44 -22.40
C ASP A 428 33.71 -6.63 -20.93
N VAL A 429 32.46 -7.04 -20.68
CA VAL A 429 31.97 -7.35 -19.33
C VAL A 429 32.69 -8.57 -18.75
N VAL A 430 32.91 -9.60 -19.56
CA VAL A 430 33.69 -10.79 -19.14
C VAL A 430 35.13 -10.40 -18.82
N ASP A 431 35.77 -9.62 -19.68
CA ASP A 431 37.14 -9.16 -19.54
C ASP A 431 37.31 -8.32 -18.26
N GLU A 432 36.33 -7.47 -17.93
CA GLU A 432 36.27 -6.73 -16.67
C GLU A 432 36.20 -7.67 -15.45
N CYS A 433 35.24 -8.61 -15.43
CA CYS A 433 35.10 -9.58 -14.34
C CYS A 433 36.35 -10.47 -14.18
N THR A 434 36.94 -10.93 -15.29
CA THR A 434 38.18 -11.71 -15.29
C THR A 434 39.34 -10.90 -14.74
N LYS A 435 39.47 -9.62 -15.13
CA LYS A 435 40.52 -8.74 -14.59
C LYS A 435 40.34 -8.47 -13.09
N GLU A 436 39.11 -8.32 -12.60
CA GLU A 436 38.85 -8.13 -11.17
C GLU A 436 39.16 -9.39 -10.36
N ILE A 437 38.59 -10.53 -10.74
CA ILE A 437 38.60 -11.76 -9.95
C ILE A 437 39.89 -12.55 -10.19
N CYS A 438 40.18 -12.93 -11.44
CA CYS A 438 41.40 -13.67 -11.77
C CYS A 438 42.64 -12.79 -11.56
N GLY A 439 42.54 -11.51 -11.90
CA GLY A 439 43.61 -10.54 -11.70
C GLY A 439 44.03 -10.37 -10.25
N ALA A 440 43.15 -10.61 -9.27
CA ALA A 440 43.51 -10.56 -7.85
C ALA A 440 44.59 -11.59 -7.46
N VAL A 441 44.54 -12.80 -8.03
CA VAL A 441 45.54 -13.86 -7.79
C VAL A 441 46.90 -13.44 -8.34
N TYR A 442 46.94 -12.96 -9.58
CA TYR A 442 48.16 -12.47 -10.21
C TYR A 442 48.72 -11.24 -9.49
N LYS A 443 47.84 -10.29 -9.13
CA LYS A 443 48.19 -9.11 -8.35
C LYS A 443 48.85 -9.48 -7.02
N SER A 444 48.33 -10.47 -6.30
CA SER A 444 48.93 -10.93 -5.04
C SER A 444 50.33 -11.50 -5.26
N ALA A 445 50.54 -12.29 -6.31
CA ALA A 445 51.88 -12.80 -6.66
C ALA A 445 52.84 -11.67 -7.03
N VAL A 446 52.38 -10.69 -7.82
CA VAL A 446 53.16 -9.50 -8.21
C VAL A 446 53.50 -8.65 -6.99
N GLN A 447 52.56 -8.38 -6.10
CA GLN A 447 52.82 -7.64 -4.86
C GLN A 447 53.84 -8.35 -3.98
N GLY A 448 53.71 -9.67 -3.84
CA GLY A 448 54.71 -10.49 -3.15
C GLY A 448 56.10 -10.30 -3.76
N ALA A 449 56.22 -10.38 -5.09
CA ALA A 449 57.48 -10.21 -5.79
C ALA A 449 58.07 -8.79 -5.70
N LEU A 450 57.22 -7.75 -5.79
CA LEU A 450 57.64 -6.34 -5.71
C LEU A 450 57.95 -5.89 -4.28
N SER A 451 57.44 -6.59 -3.26
CA SER A 451 57.70 -6.27 -1.85
C SER A 451 59.04 -6.80 -1.33
N VAL A 452 59.65 -7.75 -2.04
CA VAL A 452 60.96 -8.30 -1.69
C VAL A 452 62.03 -7.27 -2.06
N GLY A 453 62.98 -7.04 -1.16
CA GLY A 453 64.11 -6.13 -1.41
C GLY A 453 64.88 -6.52 -2.67
N THR A 454 65.46 -5.54 -3.36
CA THR A 454 66.13 -5.73 -4.67
C THR A 454 67.22 -6.81 -4.67
N GLU A 455 67.85 -7.07 -3.52
CA GLU A 455 68.90 -8.09 -3.35
C GLU A 455 68.34 -9.51 -3.15
N ALA A 456 67.08 -9.63 -2.72
CA ALA A 456 66.39 -10.90 -2.50
C ALA A 456 65.43 -11.27 -3.64
N PHE A 457 65.39 -10.46 -4.71
CA PHE A 457 64.59 -10.76 -5.90
C PHE A 457 65.24 -11.88 -6.71
N THR A 458 64.66 -13.08 -6.65
CA THR A 458 65.20 -14.27 -7.31
C THR A 458 64.39 -14.68 -8.54
N PRO A 459 64.98 -15.44 -9.49
CA PRO A 459 64.25 -16.00 -10.62
C PRO A 459 62.99 -16.79 -10.21
N GLN A 460 63.02 -17.47 -9.07
CA GLN A 460 61.89 -18.21 -8.52
C GLN A 460 60.66 -17.32 -8.23
N LEU A 461 60.85 -16.05 -7.86
CA LEU A 461 59.74 -15.11 -7.66
C LEU A 461 59.09 -14.70 -8.98
N ARG A 462 59.87 -14.60 -10.06
CA ARG A 462 59.34 -14.39 -11.42
C ARG A 462 58.57 -15.60 -11.91
N ASP A 463 59.11 -16.79 -11.68
CA ASP A 463 58.46 -18.05 -12.08
C ASP A 463 57.14 -18.24 -11.32
N ARG A 464 57.06 -17.81 -10.05
CA ARG A 464 55.79 -17.75 -9.30
C ARG A 464 54.79 -16.78 -9.93
N CYS A 465 55.22 -15.60 -10.38
CA CYS A 465 54.33 -14.66 -11.07
C CYS A 465 53.86 -15.21 -12.43
N LYS A 466 54.74 -15.89 -13.18
CA LYS A 466 54.38 -16.59 -14.44
C LYS A 466 53.39 -17.71 -14.19
N ALA A 467 53.67 -18.56 -13.20
CA ALA A 467 52.79 -19.65 -12.80
C ALA A 467 51.42 -19.12 -12.35
N ALA A 468 51.38 -18.03 -11.57
CA ALA A 468 50.12 -17.39 -11.18
C ALA A 468 49.33 -16.88 -12.39
N LYS A 469 49.98 -16.17 -13.33
CA LYS A 469 49.35 -15.70 -14.58
C LYS A 469 48.76 -16.87 -15.39
N GLN A 470 49.55 -17.93 -15.57
CA GLN A 470 49.15 -19.13 -16.32
C GLN A 470 48.02 -19.90 -15.61
N ALA A 471 48.11 -20.05 -14.30
CA ALA A 471 47.12 -20.75 -13.49
C ALA A 471 45.73 -20.12 -13.60
N VAL A 472 45.65 -18.79 -13.74
CA VAL A 472 44.37 -18.08 -13.89
C VAL A 472 44.07 -17.63 -15.32
N ARG A 473 44.90 -18.07 -16.28
CA ARG A 473 44.77 -17.84 -17.73
C ARG A 473 44.50 -16.37 -18.11
N LEU A 474 45.18 -15.43 -17.45
CA LEU A 474 45.07 -14.01 -17.76
C LEU A 474 45.72 -13.69 -19.11
N THR A 475 45.07 -12.81 -19.88
CA THR A 475 45.66 -12.27 -21.10
C THR A 475 46.87 -11.37 -20.79
N ASP A 476 47.78 -11.26 -21.76
CA ASP A 476 49.00 -10.46 -21.62
C ASP A 476 48.69 -8.98 -21.40
N ALA A 477 47.65 -8.46 -22.07
CA ALA A 477 47.16 -7.10 -21.88
C ALA A 477 46.69 -6.86 -20.43
N MET A 478 45.84 -7.74 -19.90
CA MET A 478 45.34 -7.62 -18.52
C MET A 478 46.46 -7.74 -17.48
N ALA A 479 47.37 -8.70 -17.67
CA ALA A 479 48.52 -8.90 -16.79
C ALA A 479 49.45 -7.67 -16.79
N LEU A 480 49.68 -7.07 -17.97
CA LEU A 480 50.52 -5.88 -18.10
C LEU A 480 49.89 -4.66 -17.43
N GLU A 481 48.57 -4.48 -17.55
CA GLU A 481 47.86 -3.41 -16.85
C GLU A 481 47.96 -3.55 -15.33
N ILE A 482 47.73 -4.76 -14.80
CA ILE A 482 47.84 -5.04 -13.35
C ILE A 482 49.27 -4.77 -12.87
N LEU A 483 50.27 -5.29 -13.60
CA LEU A 483 51.68 -5.08 -13.29
C LEU A 483 52.05 -3.59 -13.32
N THR A 484 51.54 -2.84 -14.29
CA THR A 484 51.79 -1.39 -14.42
C THR A 484 51.25 -0.63 -13.22
N VAL A 485 50.04 -0.95 -12.75
CA VAL A 485 49.44 -0.32 -11.57
C VAL A 485 50.27 -0.59 -10.32
N GLU A 486 50.68 -1.83 -10.08
CA GLU A 486 51.47 -2.19 -8.89
C GLU A 486 52.91 -1.67 -8.96
N ALA A 487 53.55 -1.69 -10.13
CA ALA A 487 54.86 -1.10 -10.33
C ALA A 487 54.84 0.42 -10.10
N LYS A 488 53.82 1.14 -10.57
CA LYS A 488 53.63 2.58 -10.29
C LYS A 488 53.51 2.85 -8.79
N LYS A 489 52.80 2.01 -8.04
CA LYS A 489 52.72 2.13 -6.56
C LYS A 489 54.09 1.95 -5.91
N ALA A 490 54.85 0.94 -6.33
CA ALA A 490 56.21 0.71 -5.84
C ALA A 490 57.13 1.91 -6.13
N PHE A 491 57.10 2.45 -7.36
CA PHE A 491 57.85 3.66 -7.72
C PHE A 491 57.45 4.88 -6.89
N MET A 492 56.15 5.08 -6.65
CA MET A 492 55.67 6.19 -5.82
C MET A 492 56.13 6.07 -4.37
N ASN A 493 56.32 4.86 -3.84
CA ASN A 493 56.87 4.67 -2.49
C ASN A 493 58.34 5.13 -2.42
N PHE A 494 59.18 4.76 -3.38
CA PHE A 494 60.55 5.26 -3.46
C PHE A 494 60.61 6.80 -3.56
N ILE A 495 59.69 7.41 -4.34
CA ILE A 495 59.61 8.87 -4.46
C ILE A 495 59.19 9.50 -3.12
N LYS A 496 58.22 8.91 -2.41
CA LYS A 496 57.78 9.39 -1.09
C LYS A 496 58.92 9.29 -0.07
N GLU A 497 59.60 8.16 -0.02
CA GLU A 497 60.74 7.95 0.88
C GLU A 497 61.88 8.92 0.60
N ALA A 498 62.21 9.14 -0.69
CA ALA A 498 63.19 10.14 -1.09
C ALA A 498 62.79 11.55 -0.59
N ARG A 499 61.53 11.97 -0.74
CA ARG A 499 61.05 13.29 -0.30
C ARG A 499 61.13 13.53 1.21
N VAL A 500 61.03 12.47 2.02
CA VAL A 500 61.10 12.55 3.48
C VAL A 500 62.55 12.71 3.97
N LYS A 501 63.55 12.29 3.19
CA LYS A 501 64.97 12.44 3.57
C LYS A 501 65.40 13.90 3.53
N LYS A 502 66.09 14.35 4.58
CA LYS A 502 66.55 15.75 4.73
C LYS A 502 67.82 16.08 3.94
N ASN A 503 68.66 15.08 3.63
CA ASN A 503 69.95 15.28 2.95
C ASN A 503 69.86 14.90 1.47
N LYS A 504 70.32 15.79 0.57
CA LYS A 504 70.38 15.58 -0.89
C LYS A 504 71.11 14.28 -1.28
N ILE A 505 72.12 13.88 -0.50
CA ILE A 505 72.84 12.61 -0.72
C ILE A 505 71.92 11.41 -0.46
N GLU A 506 71.14 11.42 0.62
CA GLU A 506 70.20 10.35 0.96
C GLU A 506 69.02 10.29 -0.01
N GLN A 507 68.52 11.44 -0.45
CA GLN A 507 67.50 11.53 -1.52
C GLN A 507 68.01 10.87 -2.80
N SER A 508 69.26 11.18 -3.21
CA SER A 508 69.85 10.59 -4.42
C SER A 508 70.11 9.08 -4.29
N LYS A 509 70.41 8.58 -3.08
CA LYS A 509 70.54 7.14 -2.83
C LYS A 509 69.21 6.42 -3.01
N GLU A 510 68.10 6.99 -2.55
CA GLU A 510 66.77 6.39 -2.68
C GLU A 510 66.27 6.40 -4.14
N ILE A 511 66.52 7.50 -4.88
CA ILE A 511 66.25 7.55 -6.32
C ILE A 511 67.13 6.55 -7.08
N ARG A 512 68.38 6.34 -6.67
CA ARG A 512 69.25 5.33 -7.29
C ARG A 512 68.72 3.91 -7.05
N LYS A 513 68.22 3.59 -5.85
CA LYS A 513 67.56 2.31 -5.56
C LYS A 513 66.33 2.10 -6.45
N MET A 514 65.55 3.15 -6.70
CA MET A 514 64.43 3.11 -7.63
C MET A 514 64.84 2.71 -9.06
N VAL A 515 65.95 3.28 -9.57
CA VAL A 515 66.50 2.92 -10.90
C VAL A 515 66.98 1.47 -10.92
N TYR A 516 67.67 1.02 -9.85
CA TYR A 516 68.06 -0.39 -9.72
C TYR A 516 66.86 -1.33 -9.64
N PHE A 517 65.82 -0.97 -8.89
CA PHE A 517 64.56 -1.71 -8.83
C PHE A 517 63.90 -1.83 -10.20
N ASN A 518 63.89 -0.75 -11.00
CA ASN A 518 63.38 -0.79 -12.36
C ASN A 518 64.16 -1.76 -13.25
N ALA A 519 65.49 -1.70 -13.22
CA ALA A 519 66.36 -2.54 -14.05
C ALA A 519 66.32 -4.02 -13.65
N THR A 520 66.29 -4.32 -12.36
CA THR A 520 66.43 -5.68 -11.82
C THR A 520 65.10 -6.40 -11.61
N VAL A 521 64.02 -5.67 -11.28
CA VAL A 521 62.72 -6.26 -10.88
C VAL A 521 61.66 -6.00 -11.94
N VAL A 522 61.38 -4.73 -12.25
CA VAL A 522 60.25 -4.35 -13.11
C VAL A 522 60.49 -4.69 -14.58
N THR A 523 61.68 -4.38 -15.13
CA THR A 523 62.01 -4.64 -16.54
C THR A 523 61.95 -6.13 -16.88
N PRO A 524 62.51 -7.06 -16.05
CA PRO A 524 62.36 -8.49 -16.31
C PRO A 524 60.92 -8.98 -16.19
N MET A 525 60.13 -8.48 -15.22
CA MET A 525 58.71 -8.86 -15.10
C MET A 525 57.88 -8.39 -16.30
N VAL A 526 58.13 -7.18 -16.83
CA VAL A 526 57.46 -6.68 -18.04
C VAL A 526 57.88 -7.49 -19.26
N LYS A 527 59.17 -7.86 -19.38
CA LYS A 527 59.65 -8.76 -20.45
C LYS A 527 59.00 -10.14 -20.35
N ASP A 528 58.87 -10.68 -19.15
CA ASP A 528 58.23 -11.97 -18.93
C ASP A 528 56.73 -11.99 -19.31
N VAL A 529 56.05 -10.84 -19.17
CA VAL A 529 54.66 -10.69 -19.63
C VAL A 529 54.56 -10.45 -21.14
N THR A 530 55.53 -9.77 -21.75
CA THR A 530 55.49 -9.36 -23.18
C THR A 530 56.22 -10.30 -24.15
N GLN A 531 57.24 -11.05 -23.70
CA GLN A 531 57.94 -12.05 -24.53
C GLN A 531 57.12 -13.33 -24.75
N ALA A 532 56.22 -13.67 -23.83
CA ALA A 532 55.30 -14.80 -24.02
C ALA A 532 54.38 -14.56 -25.25
N ALA A 533 53.69 -13.41 -25.33
CA ALA A 533 52.94 -12.99 -26.51
C ALA A 533 53.74 -13.03 -27.82
N ALA A 534 54.99 -12.56 -27.81
CA ALA A 534 55.80 -12.51 -29.02
C ALA A 534 56.29 -13.89 -29.49
N GLN A 535 56.57 -14.81 -28.57
CA GLN A 535 57.02 -16.17 -28.89
C GLN A 535 55.87 -17.11 -29.25
N ASP A 536 54.71 -16.97 -28.61
CA ASP A 536 53.54 -17.79 -28.92
C ASP A 536 52.86 -17.35 -30.23
N ALA A 537 52.77 -16.05 -30.51
CA ALA A 537 52.31 -15.54 -31.82
C ALA A 537 53.25 -15.94 -32.97
N ALA A 538 54.56 -16.02 -32.72
CA ALA A 538 55.53 -16.49 -33.71
C ALA A 538 55.43 -18.01 -33.98
N LYS A 539 55.03 -18.81 -32.99
CA LYS A 539 54.81 -20.25 -33.16
C LYS A 539 53.51 -20.55 -33.90
N GLU A 540 52.40 -19.90 -33.55
CA GLU A 540 51.11 -20.09 -34.26
C GLU A 540 51.21 -19.64 -35.72
N LEU A 541 51.89 -18.51 -35.98
CA LEU A 541 52.14 -18.05 -37.35
C LEU A 541 53.02 -19.03 -38.15
N ALA A 542 54.00 -19.67 -37.49
CA ALA A 542 54.85 -20.67 -38.10
C ALA A 542 54.12 -22.01 -38.38
N GLU A 543 53.16 -22.40 -37.54
CA GLU A 543 52.30 -23.58 -37.76
C GLU A 543 51.28 -23.34 -38.87
N LEU A 544 50.59 -22.19 -38.89
CA LEU A 544 49.68 -21.81 -39.97
C LEU A 544 50.41 -21.69 -41.32
N MET A 545 51.63 -21.17 -41.35
CA MET A 545 52.44 -21.15 -42.57
C MET A 545 52.88 -22.55 -43.00
N LYS A 546 53.11 -23.48 -42.07
CA LYS A 546 53.40 -24.88 -42.40
C LYS A 546 52.17 -25.62 -42.95
N GLU A 547 50.99 -25.42 -42.37
CA GLU A 547 49.74 -25.98 -42.90
C GLU A 547 49.39 -25.40 -44.27
N ALA A 548 49.53 -24.08 -44.45
CA ALA A 548 49.31 -23.44 -45.76
C ALA A 548 50.32 -23.93 -46.82
N GLN A 549 51.59 -24.15 -46.46
CA GLN A 549 52.59 -24.73 -47.36
C GLN A 549 52.35 -26.22 -47.64
N ALA A 550 51.81 -26.97 -46.67
CA ALA A 550 51.44 -28.37 -46.87
C ALA A 550 50.23 -28.50 -47.79
N ALA A 551 49.20 -27.66 -47.61
CA ALA A 551 48.03 -27.57 -48.49
C ALA A 551 48.42 -27.14 -49.91
N ALA A 552 49.30 -26.14 -50.05
CA ALA A 552 49.80 -25.71 -51.36
C ALA A 552 50.61 -26.82 -52.06
N LYS A 553 51.45 -27.57 -51.33
CA LYS A 553 52.18 -28.72 -51.90
C LYS A 553 51.28 -29.90 -52.26
N GLU A 554 50.17 -30.09 -51.53
CA GLU A 554 49.16 -31.09 -51.88
C GLU A 554 48.39 -30.69 -53.13
N GLU A 555 48.00 -29.42 -53.29
CA GLU A 555 47.39 -28.92 -54.52
C GLU A 555 48.34 -29.01 -55.71
N GLU A 556 49.61 -28.63 -55.53
CA GLU A 556 50.63 -28.70 -56.60
C GLU A 556 50.93 -30.15 -57.02
N LYS A 557 50.86 -31.12 -56.08
CA LYS A 557 50.95 -32.56 -56.40
C LYS A 557 49.73 -33.05 -57.17
N LYS A 558 48.52 -32.67 -56.73
CA LYS A 558 47.27 -33.03 -57.42
C LYS A 558 47.23 -32.45 -58.84
N GLU A 559 47.75 -31.25 -59.05
CA GLU A 559 47.85 -30.61 -60.37
C GLU A 559 48.91 -31.27 -61.27
N LYS A 560 50.06 -31.68 -60.71
CA LYS A 560 51.09 -32.46 -61.42
C LYS A 560 50.63 -33.88 -61.78
N GLU A 561 49.87 -34.54 -60.92
CA GLU A 561 49.27 -35.85 -61.23
C GLU A 561 48.18 -35.74 -62.30
N LYS A 562 47.39 -34.66 -62.28
CA LYS A 562 46.36 -34.40 -63.29
C LYS A 562 46.96 -34.10 -64.66
N THR A 563 48.02 -33.29 -64.72
CA THR A 563 48.76 -33.02 -65.97
C THR A 563 49.51 -34.25 -66.50
N LYS A 564 50.04 -35.12 -65.62
CA LYS A 564 50.64 -36.41 -66.03
C LYS A 564 49.58 -37.39 -66.56
N ALA A 565 48.38 -37.40 -65.98
CA ALA A 565 47.26 -38.19 -66.45
C ALA A 565 46.71 -37.69 -67.80
N GLU A 566 46.63 -36.37 -67.99
CA GLU A 566 46.24 -35.75 -69.27
C GLU A 566 47.29 -35.97 -70.37
N ALA A 567 48.59 -35.92 -70.04
CA ALA A 567 49.67 -36.25 -70.98
C ALA A 567 49.69 -37.74 -71.37
N LYS A 568 49.38 -38.64 -70.44
CA LYS A 568 49.26 -40.09 -70.72
C LYS A 568 48.03 -40.39 -71.60
N ALA A 569 46.90 -39.73 -71.34
CA ALA A 569 45.70 -39.84 -72.16
C ALA A 569 45.90 -39.27 -73.58
N ALA A 570 46.69 -38.21 -73.72
CA ALA A 570 47.05 -37.64 -75.03
C ALA A 570 48.01 -38.54 -75.82
N ALA A 571 48.94 -39.24 -75.16
CA ALA A 571 49.85 -40.18 -75.83
C ALA A 571 49.14 -41.48 -76.27
N GLU A 572 48.21 -42.01 -75.47
CA GLU A 572 47.38 -43.17 -75.86
C GLU A 572 46.42 -42.85 -77.02
N ALA A 573 46.01 -41.58 -77.19
CA ALA A 573 45.19 -41.14 -78.32
C ALA A 573 45.99 -40.89 -79.63
N ALA A 574 47.32 -40.72 -79.54
CA ALA A 574 48.20 -40.44 -80.68
C ALA A 574 48.91 -41.69 -81.25
N GLY A 575 48.88 -42.83 -80.56
CA GLY A 575 49.42 -44.09 -81.07
C GLY A 575 50.95 -44.17 -81.08
N GLU A 576 51.64 -43.50 -80.16
CA GLU A 576 53.09 -43.61 -79.98
C GLU A 576 53.43 -44.26 -78.62
N GLU A 577 54.34 -45.23 -78.65
CA GLU A 577 54.78 -46.04 -77.52
C GLU A 577 55.52 -45.17 -76.49
N TRP A 578 55.00 -45.12 -75.26
CA TRP A 578 55.60 -44.36 -74.15
C TRP A 578 56.81 -45.12 -73.58
N VAL A 579 58.01 -44.54 -73.65
CA VAL A 579 59.21 -45.06 -72.98
C VAL A 579 59.50 -44.20 -71.74
N GLU A 580 59.44 -44.81 -70.56
CA GLU A 580 59.85 -44.20 -69.29
C GLU A 580 61.38 -44.11 -69.18
N GLU A 581 61.91 -42.91 -68.93
CA GLU A 581 63.15 -42.69 -68.17
C GLU A 581 62.83 -41.98 -66.85
#